data_AF-A0A6C2YJE5-F1
#
_entry.id   AF-A0A6C2YJE5-F1
#
_cell.length_a   1.000
_cell.length_b   1.000
_cell.length_c   1.000
_cell.angle_alpha   90.00
_cell.angle_beta   90.00
_cell.angle_gamma   90.00
#
_symmetry.space_group_name_H-M   'P 1'
#
loop_
_entity.id
_entity.type
_entity.pdbx_description
1 polymer ?
#
loop_
_entity_poly.entity_id
_entity_poly.type
_entity_poly.pdbx_seq_one_letter_code
_entity_poly.pdbx_strand_id
1 'polypeptide(L)'
;MRLCLQSRQILQDDSLTRGLGDCEAQMLVEWVIDWIELIHDGIESDSIRERAIARVVRQARTIGRFVRYWHENDRLAAMQLAAVEQAHWPLPRAPQDPVALLRQILRWEDRHRPIA
;
A
#
# COMPACT_ATOMS: atom_id res chain seq x y z
N MET A 1 -19.50 2.21 -14.34
CA MET A 1 -18.50 1.70 -15.31
C MET A 1 -17.35 2.65 -15.66
N ARG A 2 -17.28 3.90 -15.16
CA ARG A 2 -16.08 4.77 -15.35
C ARG A 2 -14.92 4.49 -14.37
N LEU A 3 -15.17 3.76 -13.29
CA LEU A 3 -14.21 3.49 -12.21
C LEU A 3 -13.09 2.50 -12.57
N CYS A 4 -13.27 1.62 -13.57
CA CYS A 4 -12.30 0.56 -13.89
C CYS A 4 -11.08 1.01 -14.70
N LEU A 5 -11.13 2.15 -15.41
CA LEU A 5 -10.06 2.53 -16.34
C LEU A 5 -8.90 3.26 -15.64
N GLN A 6 -9.21 4.11 -14.66
CA GLN A 6 -8.21 4.86 -13.91
C GLN A 6 -7.48 3.97 -12.87
N SER A 7 -8.23 3.09 -12.19
CA SER A 7 -7.65 2.04 -11.35
C SER A 7 -6.75 1.10 -12.16
N ARG A 8 -7.15 0.72 -13.39
CA ARG A 8 -6.31 -0.10 -14.28
C ARG A 8 -4.97 0.54 -14.62
N GLN A 9 -4.90 1.85 -14.89
CA GLN A 9 -3.61 2.49 -15.21
C GLN A 9 -2.66 2.54 -14.01
N ILE A 10 -3.22 2.72 -12.81
CA ILE A 10 -2.47 2.73 -11.55
C ILE A 10 -2.00 1.32 -11.18
N LEU A 11 -2.85 0.31 -11.42
CA LEU A 11 -2.57 -1.10 -11.17
C LEU A 11 -1.70 -1.75 -12.27
N GLN A 12 -1.61 -1.13 -13.45
CA GLN A 12 -0.65 -1.49 -14.51
C GLN A 12 0.78 -1.04 -14.20
N ASP A 13 0.98 -0.23 -13.16
CA ASP A 13 2.31 0.04 -12.66
C ASP A 13 2.80 -1.17 -11.85
N ASP A 14 3.53 -2.06 -12.53
CA ASP A 14 4.21 -3.22 -11.94
C ASP A 14 5.02 -2.86 -10.69
N SER A 15 5.39 -1.59 -10.48
CA SER A 15 6.10 -1.17 -9.26
C SER A 15 5.32 -1.42 -7.97
N LEU A 16 3.99 -1.60 -8.03
CA LEU A 16 3.18 -1.92 -6.86
C LEU A 16 3.38 -3.36 -6.37
N THR A 17 3.51 -4.30 -7.31
CA THR A 17 3.56 -5.75 -7.01
C THR A 17 4.94 -6.38 -7.24
N ARG A 18 5.89 -5.64 -7.83
CA ARG A 18 7.22 -6.16 -8.19
C ARG A 18 8.00 -6.68 -6.99
N GLY A 19 8.27 -7.99 -7.02
CA GLY A 19 9.04 -8.71 -6.00
C GLY A 19 8.24 -9.11 -4.76
N LEU A 20 6.91 -8.98 -4.82
CA LEU A 20 6.00 -9.61 -3.87
C LEU A 20 5.62 -11.02 -4.36
N GLY A 21 5.29 -11.92 -3.43
CA GLY A 21 4.61 -13.16 -3.77
C GLY A 21 3.16 -12.91 -4.22
N ASP A 22 2.54 -13.90 -4.85
CA ASP A 22 1.18 -13.77 -5.43
C ASP A 22 0.15 -13.37 -4.38
N CYS A 23 0.22 -13.95 -3.18
CA CYS A 23 -0.71 -13.64 -2.09
C CYS A 23 -0.55 -12.19 -1.60
N GLU A 24 0.67 -11.73 -1.44
CA GLU A 24 1.00 -10.38 -0.98
C GLU A 24 0.63 -9.33 -2.03
N ALA A 25 0.92 -9.62 -3.30
CA ALA A 25 0.55 -8.79 -4.43
C ALA A 25 -0.98 -8.63 -4.51
N GLN A 26 -1.72 -9.74 -4.43
CA GLN A 26 -3.18 -9.72 -4.45
C GLN A 26 -3.74 -8.89 -3.28
N MET A 27 -3.29 -9.14 -2.05
CA MET A 27 -3.75 -8.41 -0.88
C MET A 27 -3.50 -6.90 -0.98
N LEU A 28 -2.33 -6.50 -1.47
CA LEU A 28 -2.00 -5.08 -1.62
C LEU A 28 -2.84 -4.42 -2.72
N VAL A 29 -3.10 -5.13 -3.82
CA VAL A 29 -3.96 -4.66 -4.91
C VAL A 29 -5.41 -4.50 -4.45
N GLU A 30 -5.96 -5.50 -3.76
CA GLU A 30 -7.31 -5.44 -3.19
C GLU A 30 -7.45 -4.23 -2.26
N TRP A 31 -6.48 -4.04 -1.35
CA TRP A 31 -6.47 -2.89 -0.46
C TRP A 31 -6.45 -1.54 -1.21
N VAL A 32 -5.67 -1.43 -2.28
CA VAL A 32 -5.65 -0.20 -3.10
C VAL A 32 -6.98 0.03 -3.81
N ILE A 33 -7.61 -1.03 -4.34
CA ILE A 33 -8.92 -0.95 -5.00
C ILE A 33 -9.98 -0.46 -4.02
N ASP A 34 -10.07 -1.07 -2.85
CA ASP A 34 -11.03 -0.71 -1.81
C ASP A 34 -10.91 0.78 -1.44
N TRP A 35 -9.68 1.28 -1.25
CA TRP A 35 -9.43 2.69 -0.95
C TRP A 35 -9.77 3.63 -2.09
N ILE A 36 -9.50 3.24 -3.34
CA ILE A 36 -9.87 4.04 -4.52
C ILE A 36 -11.38 4.17 -4.62
N GLU A 37 -12.13 3.08 -4.39
CA GLU A 37 -13.59 3.10 -4.39
C GLU A 37 -14.13 4.02 -3.29
N LEU A 38 -13.63 3.91 -2.06
CA LEU A 38 -14.01 4.80 -0.96
C LEU A 38 -13.74 6.28 -1.25
N ILE A 39 -12.59 6.59 -1.86
CA ILE A 39 -12.24 7.96 -2.26
C ILE A 39 -13.18 8.46 -3.36
N HIS A 40 -13.56 7.60 -4.29
CA HIS A 40 -14.48 7.97 -5.35
C HIS A 40 -15.88 8.30 -4.82
N ASP A 41 -16.33 7.57 -3.81
CA ASP A 41 -17.64 7.75 -3.19
C ASP A 41 -17.67 8.94 -2.20
N GLY A 42 -16.55 9.23 -1.55
CA GLY A 42 -16.45 10.26 -0.51
C GLY A 42 -16.05 11.66 -0.98
N ILE A 43 -15.36 11.80 -2.12
CA ILE A 43 -14.78 13.07 -2.58
C ILE A 43 -15.41 13.53 -3.90
N GLU A 44 -16.13 14.65 -3.87
CA GLU A 44 -16.75 15.23 -5.08
C GLU A 44 -15.73 15.93 -5.98
N SER A 45 -14.74 16.62 -5.41
CA SER A 45 -13.75 17.39 -6.18
C SER A 45 -12.70 16.49 -6.81
N ASP A 46 -12.64 16.47 -8.15
CA ASP A 46 -11.67 15.66 -8.90
C ASP A 46 -10.21 15.94 -8.51
N SER A 47 -9.84 17.21 -8.32
CA SER A 47 -8.47 17.56 -7.92
C SER A 47 -8.08 17.09 -6.51
N ILE A 48 -9.05 16.96 -5.60
CA ILE A 48 -8.82 16.42 -4.25
C ILE A 48 -8.74 14.90 -4.35
N ARG A 49 -9.65 14.29 -5.12
CA ARG A 49 -9.73 12.86 -5.38
C ARG A 49 -8.43 12.30 -5.97
N GLU A 50 -7.91 12.93 -7.02
CA GLU A 50 -6.65 12.51 -7.65
C GLU A 50 -5.46 12.56 -6.68
N ARG A 51 -5.38 13.60 -5.84
CA ARG A 51 -4.34 13.70 -4.81
C ARG A 51 -4.49 12.63 -3.73
N ALA A 52 -5.72 12.32 -3.33
CA ALA A 52 -5.99 11.25 -2.36
C ALA A 52 -5.60 9.87 -2.93
N ILE A 53 -5.98 9.58 -4.18
CA ILE A 53 -5.60 8.34 -4.87
C ILE A 53 -4.08 8.25 -4.99
N ALA A 54 -3.40 9.31 -5.46
CA ALA A 54 -1.94 9.32 -5.56
C ALA A 54 -1.25 9.03 -4.21
N ARG A 55 -1.81 9.53 -3.11
CA ARG A 55 -1.32 9.25 -1.75
C ARG A 55 -1.54 7.79 -1.34
N VAL A 56 -2.69 7.17 -1.65
CA VAL A 56 -2.92 5.72 -1.45
C VAL A 56 -1.87 4.92 -2.20
N VAL A 57 -1.67 5.22 -3.48
CA VAL A 57 -0.77 4.46 -4.36
C VAL A 57 0.68 4.57 -3.89
N ARG A 58 1.13 5.78 -3.55
CA ARG A 58 2.47 5.97 -2.98
C ARG A 58 2.66 5.16 -1.71
N GLN A 59 1.67 5.19 -0.82
CA GLN A 59 1.70 4.44 0.44
C GLN A 59 1.80 2.92 0.18
N ALA A 60 0.97 2.41 -0.73
CA ALA A 60 0.97 1.01 -1.10
C ALA A 60 2.33 0.56 -1.64
N ARG A 61 2.99 1.37 -2.48
CA ARG A 61 4.35 1.10 -2.99
C ARG A 61 5.39 1.02 -1.87
N THR A 62 5.32 1.93 -0.90
CA THR A 62 6.21 1.90 0.27
C THR A 62 6.02 0.60 1.06
N ILE A 63 4.77 0.21 1.31
CA ILE A 63 4.42 -1.02 2.02
C ILE A 63 4.93 -2.25 1.26
N GLY A 64 4.67 -2.34 -0.05
CA GLY A 64 5.14 -3.45 -0.89
C GLY A 64 6.66 -3.59 -0.89
N ARG A 65 7.39 -2.47 -1.07
CA ARG A 65 8.87 -2.48 -0.99
C ARG A 65 9.37 -2.88 0.39
N PHE A 66 8.73 -2.42 1.46
CA PHE A 66 9.09 -2.80 2.82
C PHE A 66 8.95 -4.30 3.04
N VAL A 67 7.80 -4.88 2.68
CA VAL A 67 7.52 -6.31 2.81
C VAL A 67 8.51 -7.14 1.99
N ARG A 68 8.82 -6.69 0.76
CA ARG A 68 9.83 -7.31 -0.09
C ARG A 68 11.21 -7.33 0.57
N TYR A 69 11.74 -6.18 0.98
CA TYR A 69 13.07 -6.13 1.62
C TYR A 69 13.12 -6.95 2.90
N TRP A 70 12.03 -6.95 3.67
CA TRP A 70 11.91 -7.77 4.87
C TRP A 70 12.00 -9.27 4.55
N HIS A 71 11.34 -9.70 3.48
CA HIS A 71 11.34 -11.11 3.04
C HIS A 71 12.68 -11.54 2.42
N GLU A 72 13.31 -10.68 1.64
CA GLU A 72 14.66 -10.89 1.06
C GLU A 72 15.77 -10.88 2.12
N ASN A 73 15.42 -10.80 3.41
CA ASN A 73 16.30 -10.73 4.57
C ASN A 73 17.21 -9.48 4.61
N ASP A 74 16.89 -8.45 3.82
CA ASP A 74 17.51 -7.12 3.88
C ASP A 74 16.74 -6.20 4.85
N ARG A 75 16.80 -6.57 6.14
CA ARG A 75 16.06 -5.85 7.19
C ARG A 75 16.56 -4.42 7.39
N LEU A 76 17.83 -4.16 7.11
CA LEU A 76 18.40 -2.81 7.21
C LEU A 76 17.79 -1.91 6.14
N ALA A 77 17.72 -2.36 4.88
CA ALA A 77 17.05 -1.60 3.83
C ALA A 77 15.55 -1.39 4.15
N ALA A 78 14.87 -2.41 4.67
CA ALA A 78 13.47 -2.28 5.08
C ALA A 78 13.29 -1.20 6.18
N MET A 79 14.13 -1.20 7.21
CA MET A 79 14.07 -0.19 8.28
C MET A 79 14.44 1.22 7.80
N GLN A 80 15.44 1.35 6.91
CA GLN A 80 15.81 2.63 6.33
C GLN A 80 14.69 3.19 5.45
N LEU A 81 14.06 2.35 4.63
CA LEU A 81 12.89 2.73 3.85
C LEU A 81 11.77 3.24 4.77
N ALA A 82 11.46 2.50 5.83
CA ALA A 82 10.44 2.91 6.80
C ALA A 82 10.78 4.24 7.47
N ALA A 83 12.05 4.49 7.82
CA ALA A 83 12.47 5.76 8.40
C ALA A 83 12.35 6.94 7.40
N VAL A 84 12.82 6.75 6.16
CA VAL A 84 12.79 7.79 5.11
C VAL A 84 11.36 8.14 4.70
N GLU A 85 10.49 7.14 4.59
CA GLU A 85 9.08 7.33 4.26
C GLU A 85 8.23 7.73 5.48
N GLN A 86 8.87 7.90 6.67
CA GLN A 86 8.21 8.23 7.93
C GLN A 86 7.02 7.31 8.22
N ALA A 87 7.25 6.01 8.07
CA ALA A 87 6.29 4.97 8.39
C ALA A 87 5.89 5.04 9.86
N HIS A 88 4.59 5.03 10.11
CA HIS A 88 4.03 5.08 11.48
C HIS A 88 3.48 3.75 11.96
N TRP A 89 3.36 2.75 11.07
CA TRP A 89 2.97 1.40 11.48
C TRP A 89 4.03 0.77 12.38
N PRO A 90 3.63 -0.08 13.33
CA PRO A 90 4.56 -0.75 14.23
C PRO A 90 5.51 -1.64 13.44
N LEU A 91 6.81 -1.40 13.59
CA LEU A 91 7.84 -2.21 12.96
C LEU A 91 7.91 -3.61 13.60
N PRO A 92 8.05 -4.68 12.79
CA PRO A 92 8.21 -6.04 13.29
C PRO A 92 9.51 -6.17 14.10
N ARG A 93 9.42 -6.86 15.26
CA ARG A 93 10.57 -7.09 16.17
C ARG A 93 11.34 -8.38 15.86
N ALA A 94 10.74 -9.27 15.08
CA ALA A 94 11.27 -10.57 14.72
C ALA A 94 10.91 -10.88 13.26
N PRO A 95 11.63 -11.77 12.58
CA PRO A 95 11.21 -12.27 11.28
C PRO A 95 9.77 -12.81 11.35
N GLN A 96 9.00 -12.48 10.32
CA GLN A 96 7.58 -12.78 10.22
C GLN A 96 7.30 -13.14 8.76
N ASP A 97 6.35 -14.05 8.56
CA ASP A 97 5.84 -14.40 7.24
C ASP A 97 5.35 -13.13 6.49
N PRO A 98 5.68 -12.95 5.20
CA PRO A 98 5.36 -11.72 4.46
C PRO A 98 3.86 -11.43 4.39
N VAL A 99 3.02 -12.46 4.24
CA VAL A 99 1.55 -12.31 4.21
C VAL A 99 1.06 -11.82 5.57
N ALA A 100 1.56 -12.39 6.66
CA ALA A 100 1.22 -11.94 8.01
C ALA A 100 1.71 -10.50 8.29
N LEU A 101 2.91 -10.14 7.83
CA LEU A 101 3.46 -8.80 7.97
C LEU A 101 2.65 -7.77 7.19
N LEU A 102 2.37 -8.04 5.91
CA LEU A 102 1.54 -7.17 5.07
C LEU A 102 0.16 -6.96 5.72
N ARG A 103 -0.50 -8.05 6.14
CA ARG A 103 -1.81 -7.97 6.80
C ARG A 103 -1.79 -7.06 8.04
N GLN A 104 -0.73 -7.14 8.85
CA GLN A 104 -0.58 -6.30 10.03
C GLN A 104 -0.47 -4.81 9.66
N ILE A 105 0.33 -4.50 8.63
CA ILE A 105 0.55 -3.12 8.18
C ILE A 105 -0.76 -2.54 7.61
N LEU A 106 -1.44 -3.26 6.72
CA LEU A 106 -2.70 -2.81 6.12
C LEU A 106 -3.79 -2.56 7.18
N ARG A 107 -3.94 -3.46 8.16
CA ARG A 107 -4.86 -3.26 9.30
C ARG A 107 -4.49 -2.07 10.18
N TRP A 108 -3.22 -1.70 10.23
CA TRP A 108 -2.81 -0.49 10.94
C TRP A 108 -3.18 0.75 10.12
N GLU A 109 -2.89 0.76 8.82
CA GLU A 109 -3.25 1.85 7.90
C GLU A 109 -4.76 2.12 7.93
N ASP A 110 -5.60 1.09 7.83
CA ASP A 110 -7.05 1.25 7.83
C ASP A 110 -7.60 1.91 9.10
N ARG A 111 -6.94 1.68 10.24
CA ARG A 111 -7.35 2.28 11.53
C ARG A 111 -6.89 3.72 11.70
N HIS A 112 -5.82 4.13 11.02
CA HIS A 112 -5.16 5.42 11.24
C HIS A 112 -5.28 6.38 10.06
N ARG A 113 -5.82 5.91 8.92
CA ARG A 113 -6.09 6.75 7.76
C ARG A 113 -7.48 7.38 7.88
N PRO A 114 -7.59 8.71 8.03
CA PRO A 114 -8.88 9.38 7.90
C PRO A 114 -9.34 9.31 6.45
N ILE A 115 -10.63 9.03 6.24
CA ILE A 115 -11.30 9.31 4.97
C ILE A 115 -11.39 10.83 4.90
N ALA A 116 -10.51 11.44 4.11
CA ALA A 116 -10.46 12.89 3.91
C ALA A 116 -11.26 13.27 2.66
#